data_AF-W4UN01-F1
#
_entry.id   AF-W4UN01-F1
#
_cell.length_a   1.000
_cell.length_b   1.000
_cell.length_c   1.000
_cell.angle_alpha   90.00
_cell.angle_beta   90.00
_cell.angle_gamma   90.00
#
_symmetry.space_group_name_H-M   'P 1'
#
loop_
_entity.id
_entity.type
_entity.pdbx_description
1 polymer ?
#
loop_
_entity_poly.entity_id
_entity_poly.type
_entity_poly.pdbx_seq_one_letter_code
_entity_poly.pdbx_strand_id
1 'polypeptide(L)'
;MDGEHKQSNGLYDRLSRYDADEGVVIAYGSMYGNTEQMAEAIAAELSAQGIKNIVMHNVSKSHPSYIIADIFRYKGLIIGSPTYSNQIYPEIESLLSKILVRELKGRYLGYFGSFTWAGAAVKRLAEFAEKSKFELVGDPVEMKQAMTELNYVQSENLARAMSDRLKKDR
;
A
#
# COMPACT_ATOMS: atom_id res chain seq x y z
N MET A 1 -8.09 -37.51 -10.95
CA MET A 1 -6.98 -36.73 -11.53
C MET A 1 -7.47 -35.58 -12.42
N ASP A 2 -8.76 -35.50 -12.79
CA ASP A 2 -9.28 -34.41 -13.66
C ASP A 2 -9.80 -33.14 -12.93
N GLY A 3 -9.88 -33.17 -11.59
CA GLY A 3 -10.38 -32.05 -10.79
C GLY A 3 -9.36 -30.93 -10.56
N GLU A 4 -8.08 -31.29 -10.36
CA GLU A 4 -6.99 -30.33 -10.09
C GLU A 4 -6.59 -29.52 -11.33
N HIS A 5 -6.61 -30.14 -12.53
CA HIS A 5 -6.27 -29.46 -13.79
C HIS A 5 -7.26 -28.36 -14.19
N LYS A 6 -8.56 -28.50 -13.85
CA LYS A 6 -9.56 -27.45 -14.14
C LYS A 6 -9.47 -26.26 -13.17
N GLN A 7 -9.13 -26.49 -11.90
CA GLN A 7 -8.93 -25.40 -10.93
C GLN A 7 -7.67 -24.59 -11.23
N SER A 8 -6.58 -25.24 -11.67
CA SER A 8 -5.33 -24.59 -12.04
C SER A 8 -5.51 -23.60 -13.21
N ASN A 9 -6.28 -23.97 -14.25
CA ASN A 9 -6.52 -23.09 -15.40
C ASN A 9 -7.35 -21.85 -15.05
N GLY A 10 -8.33 -21.96 -14.15
CA GLY A 10 -9.16 -20.81 -13.73
C GLY A 10 -8.39 -19.80 -12.87
N LEU A 11 -7.51 -20.27 -11.98
CA LEU A 11 -6.64 -19.40 -11.19
C LEU A 11 -5.61 -18.69 -12.09
N TYR A 12 -5.03 -19.41 -13.05
CA TYR A 12 -4.04 -18.85 -13.96
C TYR A 12 -4.64 -17.79 -14.90
N ASP A 13 -5.86 -18.00 -15.41
CA ASP A 13 -6.57 -17.00 -16.23
C ASP A 13 -6.97 -15.76 -15.44
N ARG A 14 -7.32 -15.88 -14.16
CA ARG A 14 -7.54 -14.72 -13.28
C ARG A 14 -6.26 -13.92 -13.05
N LEU A 15 -5.17 -14.61 -12.68
CA LEU A 15 -3.88 -13.98 -12.42
C LEU A 15 -3.31 -13.31 -13.67
N SER A 16 -3.49 -13.91 -14.86
CA SER A 16 -3.04 -13.32 -16.13
C SER A 16 -3.80 -12.05 -16.50
N ARG A 17 -5.06 -11.92 -16.06
CA ARG A 17 -5.90 -10.72 -16.23
C ARG A 17 -5.73 -9.68 -15.12
N TYR A 18 -4.88 -9.96 -14.13
CA TYR A 18 -4.71 -9.14 -12.92
C TYR A 18 -6.00 -8.93 -12.11
N ASP A 19 -6.94 -9.87 -12.23
CA ASP A 19 -8.17 -9.88 -11.42
C ASP A 19 -7.79 -9.94 -9.93
N ALA A 20 -8.45 -9.10 -9.13
CA ALA A 20 -8.08 -8.89 -7.75
C ALA A 20 -9.32 -8.69 -6.88
N ASP A 21 -9.27 -9.26 -5.69
CA ASP A 21 -10.33 -9.18 -4.70
C ASP A 21 -10.38 -7.77 -4.08
N GLU A 22 -11.56 -7.41 -3.58
CA GLU A 22 -11.68 -6.21 -2.77
C GLU A 22 -10.89 -6.38 -1.46
N GLY A 23 -9.93 -5.49 -1.23
CA GLY A 23 -9.12 -5.45 -0.04
C GLY A 23 -8.00 -4.42 -0.18
N VAL A 24 -7.29 -4.19 0.91
CA VAL A 24 -6.17 -3.24 0.97
C VAL A 24 -4.96 -3.89 1.63
N VAL A 25 -3.82 -3.79 0.95
CA VAL A 25 -2.51 -4.05 1.54
C VAL A 25 -1.91 -2.73 2.02
N ILE A 26 -1.52 -2.66 3.28
CA ILE A 26 -0.76 -1.54 3.86
C ILE A 26 0.67 -2.02 4.08
N ALA A 27 1.58 -1.64 3.20
CA ALA A 27 3.00 -1.98 3.30
C ALA A 27 3.79 -0.76 3.79
N TYR A 28 4.49 -0.88 4.92
CA TYR A 28 5.20 0.25 5.50
C TYR A 28 6.57 -0.12 6.08
N GLY A 29 7.49 0.85 6.06
CA GLY A 29 8.71 0.83 6.87
C GLY A 29 8.52 1.70 8.10
N SER A 30 9.17 1.38 9.22
CA SER A 30 9.14 2.23 10.42
C SER A 30 10.37 1.95 11.28
N MET A 31 11.12 3.00 11.62
CA MET A 31 12.30 2.89 12.50
C MET A 31 11.95 3.10 13.97
N TYR A 32 11.07 4.07 14.25
CA TYR A 32 10.75 4.53 15.61
C TYR A 32 9.24 4.45 15.92
N GLY A 33 8.47 3.65 15.17
CA GLY A 33 7.02 3.50 15.37
C GLY A 33 6.17 4.63 14.77
N ASN A 34 6.74 5.78 14.44
CA ASN A 34 6.01 6.93 13.90
C ASN A 34 5.25 6.65 12.60
N THR A 35 5.87 5.93 11.65
CA THR A 35 5.18 5.56 10.40
C THR A 35 4.18 4.43 10.63
N GLU A 36 4.45 3.55 11.60
CA GLU A 36 3.54 2.47 12.01
C GLU A 36 2.25 3.03 12.60
N GLN A 37 2.30 4.08 13.43
CA GLN A 37 1.10 4.74 13.97
C GLN A 37 0.18 5.29 12.87
N MET A 38 0.74 5.90 11.81
CA MET A 38 -0.07 6.30 10.65
C MET A 38 -0.68 5.09 9.93
N ALA A 39 0.09 4.02 9.75
CA ALA A 39 -0.39 2.79 9.13
C ALA A 39 -1.57 2.18 9.91
N GLU A 40 -1.49 2.19 11.24
CA GLU A 40 -2.55 1.70 12.14
C GLU A 40 -3.80 2.58 12.07
N ALA A 41 -3.67 3.92 12.05
CA ALA A 41 -4.79 4.84 11.89
C ALA A 41 -5.52 4.62 10.54
N ILE A 42 -4.76 4.45 9.45
CA ILE A 42 -5.31 4.12 8.13
C ILE A 42 -6.05 2.78 8.18
N ALA A 43 -5.47 1.75 8.79
CA ALA A 43 -6.09 0.43 8.91
C ALA A 43 -7.40 0.47 9.72
N ALA A 44 -7.40 1.18 10.84
CA ALA A 44 -8.56 1.36 11.70
C ALA A 44 -9.72 2.03 10.94
N GLU A 45 -9.43 3.11 10.21
CA GLU A 45 -10.45 3.81 9.42
C GLU A 45 -10.95 2.97 8.25
N LEU A 46 -10.08 2.24 7.52
CA LEU A 46 -10.51 1.31 6.48
C LEU A 46 -11.49 0.26 7.03
N SER A 47 -11.21 -0.27 8.23
CA SER A 47 -12.09 -1.21 8.91
C SER A 47 -13.42 -0.55 9.29
N ALA A 48 -13.41 0.69 9.81
CA ALA A 48 -14.61 1.46 10.13
C ALA A 48 -15.47 1.73 8.88
N GLN A 49 -14.84 1.88 7.72
CA GLN A 49 -15.51 2.00 6.42
C GLN A 49 -16.04 0.68 5.85
N GLY A 50 -15.84 -0.45 6.55
CA GLY A 50 -16.37 -1.76 6.17
C GLY A 50 -15.52 -2.53 5.16
N ILE A 51 -14.25 -2.15 4.96
CA ILE A 51 -13.29 -2.98 4.22
C ILE A 51 -12.91 -4.17 5.10
N LYS A 52 -13.21 -5.38 4.62
CA LYS A 52 -13.02 -6.61 5.41
C LYS A 52 -11.60 -7.18 5.30
N ASN A 53 -10.99 -7.05 4.13
CA ASN A 53 -9.67 -7.61 3.84
C ASN A 53 -8.63 -6.50 3.95
N ILE A 54 -8.00 -6.38 5.12
CA ILE A 54 -6.94 -5.40 5.37
C ILE A 54 -5.72 -6.18 5.86
N VAL A 55 -4.61 -6.10 5.10
CA VAL A 55 -3.37 -6.79 5.44
C VAL A 55 -2.27 -5.77 5.67
N MET A 56 -1.65 -5.81 6.84
CA MET A 56 -0.55 -4.92 7.20
C MET A 56 0.79 -5.65 7.13
N HIS A 57 1.76 -5.06 6.43
CA HIS A 57 3.12 -5.55 6.36
C HIS A 57 4.11 -4.47 6.80
N ASN A 58 4.83 -4.75 7.88
CA ASN A 58 6.09 -4.08 8.14
C ASN A 58 7.17 -4.73 7.24
N VAL A 59 7.75 -3.97 6.31
CA VAL A 59 8.69 -4.49 5.32
C VAL A 59 10.01 -4.98 5.92
N SER A 60 10.35 -4.54 7.13
CA SER A 60 11.52 -5.04 7.87
C SER A 60 11.27 -6.40 8.52
N LYS A 61 10.00 -6.83 8.65
CA LYS A 61 9.59 -8.08 9.31
C LYS A 61 8.98 -9.10 8.34
N SER A 62 8.36 -8.63 7.25
CA SER A 62 7.67 -9.48 6.28
C SER A 62 8.55 -9.76 5.07
N HIS A 63 8.67 -11.02 4.66
CA HIS A 63 9.42 -11.36 3.46
C HIS A 63 8.73 -10.76 2.21
N PRO A 64 9.46 -10.14 1.26
CA PRO A 64 8.88 -9.47 0.10
C PRO A 64 7.94 -10.33 -0.75
N SER A 65 8.15 -11.64 -0.81
CA SER A 65 7.28 -12.55 -1.57
C SER A 65 5.84 -12.57 -1.05
N TYR A 66 5.65 -12.51 0.27
CA TYR A 66 4.31 -12.50 0.88
C TYR A 66 3.62 -11.16 0.62
N ILE A 67 4.34 -10.06 0.79
CA ILE A 67 3.83 -8.72 0.49
C ILE A 67 3.36 -8.65 -0.96
N ILE A 68 4.19 -9.12 -1.90
CA ILE A 68 3.85 -9.13 -3.32
C ILE A 68 2.63 -10.03 -3.58
N ALA A 69 2.56 -11.22 -2.96
CA ALA A 69 1.42 -12.11 -3.14
C ALA A 69 0.09 -11.45 -2.72
N ASP A 70 0.08 -10.70 -1.61
CA ASP A 70 -1.11 -9.98 -1.16
C ASP A 70 -1.41 -8.76 -2.05
N ILE A 71 -0.41 -8.07 -2.59
CA ILE A 71 -0.60 -7.00 -3.57
C ILE A 71 -1.22 -7.55 -4.88
N PHE A 72 -0.86 -8.77 -5.28
CA PHE A 72 -1.52 -9.44 -6.39
C PHE A 72 -2.97 -9.82 -6.05
N ARG A 73 -3.24 -10.22 -4.81
CA ARG A 73 -4.57 -10.63 -4.38
C ARG A 73 -5.56 -9.46 -4.28
N TYR A 74 -5.13 -8.31 -3.78
CA TYR A 74 -6.04 -7.20 -3.43
C TYR A 74 -5.90 -5.97 -4.33
N LYS A 75 -7.03 -5.29 -4.56
CA LYS A 75 -7.08 -4.08 -5.43
C LYS A 75 -6.41 -2.85 -4.83
N GLY A 76 -6.46 -2.66 -3.51
CA GLY A 76 -5.91 -1.49 -2.85
C GLY A 76 -4.49 -1.72 -2.32
N LEU A 77 -3.61 -0.73 -2.53
CA LEU A 77 -2.28 -0.68 -1.96
C LEU A 77 -2.06 0.69 -1.32
N ILE A 78 -1.65 0.70 -0.05
CA ILE A 78 -1.19 1.90 0.64
C ILE A 78 0.26 1.67 1.08
N ILE A 79 1.18 2.56 0.66
CA ILE A 79 2.61 2.43 0.97
C ILE A 79 3.08 3.54 1.89
N GLY A 80 3.73 3.15 3.00
CA GLY A 80 4.30 4.05 3.99
C GLY A 80 5.81 3.98 4.08
N SER A 81 6.50 5.13 4.16
CA SER A 81 7.94 5.11 4.45
C SER A 81 8.41 6.29 5.30
N PRO A 82 9.33 6.10 6.26
CA PRO A 82 10.12 7.19 6.78
C PRO A 82 11.12 7.67 5.73
N THR A 83 11.55 8.92 5.86
CA THR A 83 12.75 9.42 5.19
C THR A 83 13.98 8.95 5.96
N TYR A 84 14.88 8.25 5.29
CA TYR A 84 16.13 7.74 5.82
C TYR A 84 17.30 8.36 5.05
N SER A 85 18.11 9.19 5.70
CA SER A 85 19.30 9.81 5.10
C SER A 85 19.02 10.54 3.77
N ASN A 86 17.98 11.38 3.74
CA ASN A 86 17.48 12.08 2.54
C ASN A 86 17.03 11.17 1.40
N GLN A 87 16.77 9.90 1.69
CA GLN A 87 16.22 8.91 0.76
C GLN A 87 14.99 8.23 1.38
N ILE A 88 14.33 7.39 0.59
CA ILE A 88 13.29 6.48 1.10
C ILE A 88 13.95 5.31 1.85
N TYR A 89 13.20 4.66 2.74
CA TYR A 89 13.70 3.51 3.49
C TYR A 89 14.09 2.37 2.52
N PRO A 90 15.29 1.77 2.63
CA PRO A 90 15.82 0.84 1.61
C PRO A 90 14.92 -0.36 1.30
N GLU A 91 14.25 -0.89 2.31
CA GLU A 91 13.37 -2.04 2.22
C GLU A 91 12.09 -1.69 1.46
N ILE A 92 11.60 -0.45 1.62
CA ILE A 92 10.52 0.09 0.78
C ILE A 92 11.04 0.27 -0.65
N GLU A 93 12.20 0.88 -0.87
CA GLU A 93 12.78 1.03 -2.22
C GLU A 93 12.88 -0.32 -2.95
N SER A 94 13.37 -1.34 -2.25
CA SER A 94 13.49 -2.71 -2.75
C SER A 94 12.14 -3.33 -3.08
N LEU A 95 11.08 -3.02 -2.33
CA LEU A 95 9.71 -3.46 -2.63
C LEU A 95 9.15 -2.75 -3.86
N LEU A 96 9.30 -1.42 -3.95
CA LEU A 96 8.83 -0.62 -5.09
C LEU A 96 9.45 -1.11 -6.40
N SER A 97 10.76 -1.37 -6.40
CA SER A 97 11.46 -1.94 -7.56
C SER A 97 10.87 -3.28 -8.01
N LYS A 98 10.59 -4.19 -7.06
CA LYS A 98 9.96 -5.49 -7.36
C LYS A 98 8.55 -5.37 -7.90
N ILE A 99 7.79 -4.36 -7.47
CA ILE A 99 6.44 -4.09 -8.00
C ILE A 99 6.55 -3.59 -9.45
N LEU A 100 7.44 -2.63 -9.73
CA LEU A 100 7.61 -2.06 -11.07
C LEU A 100 8.06 -3.11 -12.10
N VAL A 101 9.01 -3.98 -11.74
CA VAL A 101 9.50 -5.06 -12.64
C VAL A 101 8.39 -6.03 -13.04
N ARG A 102 7.34 -6.17 -12.23
CA ARG A 102 6.22 -7.08 -12.49
C ARG A 102 5.10 -6.45 -13.33
N GLU A 103 5.20 -5.15 -13.63
CA GLU A 103 4.23 -4.39 -14.43
C GLU A 103 2.77 -4.64 -14.03
N LEU A 104 2.50 -4.70 -12.72
CA LEU A 104 1.16 -4.90 -12.18
C LEU A 104 0.24 -3.77 -12.66
N LYS A 105 -1.05 -4.06 -12.84
CA LYS A 105 -2.06 -3.10 -13.31
C LYS A 105 -3.35 -3.24 -12.53
N GLY A 106 -4.23 -2.24 -12.63
CA GLY A 106 -5.55 -2.28 -12.01
C GLY A 106 -5.47 -2.30 -10.48
N ARG A 107 -4.58 -1.46 -9.91
CA ARG A 107 -4.47 -1.25 -8.46
C ARG A 107 -4.71 0.22 -8.13
N TYR A 108 -5.29 0.45 -6.96
CA TYR A 108 -5.42 1.78 -6.36
C TYR A 108 -4.27 2.03 -5.41
N LEU A 109 -3.69 3.21 -5.46
CA LEU A 109 -2.49 3.56 -4.70
C LEU A 109 -2.74 4.78 -3.82
N GLY A 110 -2.65 4.56 -2.51
CA GLY A 110 -2.43 5.61 -1.51
C GLY A 110 -1.00 5.57 -1.01
N TYR A 111 -0.48 6.68 -0.50
CA TYR A 111 0.85 6.67 0.10
C TYR A 111 1.01 7.72 1.18
N PHE A 112 1.92 7.45 2.11
CA PHE A 112 2.20 8.33 3.24
C PHE A 112 3.67 8.23 3.64
N GLY A 113 4.15 9.20 4.41
CA GLY A 113 5.52 9.18 4.89
C GLY A 113 5.77 10.05 6.11
N SER A 114 6.87 9.75 6.78
CA SER A 114 7.35 10.55 7.91
C SER A 114 8.76 11.07 7.67
N PHE A 115 9.09 12.20 8.28
CA PHE A 115 10.43 12.79 8.22
C PHE A 115 10.72 13.63 9.46
N THR A 116 11.99 13.92 9.72
CA THR A 116 12.41 14.73 10.87
C THR A 116 12.82 16.14 10.48
N TRP A 117 13.51 16.31 9.35
CA TRP A 117 14.01 17.60 8.85
C TRP A 117 13.57 17.89 7.42
N ALA A 118 13.96 17.03 6.48
CA ALA A 118 13.63 17.14 5.06
C ALA A 118 12.89 15.87 4.60
N GLY A 119 11.76 16.05 3.92
CA GLY A 119 10.97 14.95 3.37
C GLY A 119 11.51 14.50 2.01
N ALA A 120 11.95 13.24 1.91
CA ALA A 120 12.33 12.63 0.64
C ALA A 120 11.47 11.41 0.29
N ALA A 121 10.88 10.75 1.29
CA ALA A 121 10.09 9.53 1.12
C ALA A 121 8.87 9.74 0.20
N VAL A 122 8.05 10.75 0.47
CA VAL A 122 6.82 11.02 -0.30
C VAL A 122 7.13 11.41 -1.73
N LYS A 123 8.20 12.17 -1.97
CA LYS A 123 8.70 12.45 -3.33
C LYS A 123 9.03 11.17 -4.09
N ARG A 124 9.77 10.23 -3.47
CA ARG A 124 10.10 8.94 -4.10
C ARG A 124 8.87 8.05 -4.31
N LEU A 125 7.88 8.12 -3.42
CA LEU A 125 6.60 7.42 -3.59
C LEU A 125 5.77 8.01 -4.73
N ALA A 126 5.80 9.33 -4.92
CA ALA A 126 5.18 10.00 -6.07
C ALA A 126 5.84 9.56 -7.40
N GLU A 127 7.18 9.53 -7.47
CA GLU A 127 7.90 9.00 -8.65
C GLU A 127 7.55 7.53 -8.95
N PHE A 128 7.31 6.72 -7.91
CA PHE A 128 6.82 5.36 -8.08
C PHE A 128 5.39 5.32 -8.63
N ALA A 129 4.51 6.18 -8.13
CA ALA A 129 3.12 6.27 -8.59
C ALA A 129 3.03 6.59 -10.09
N GLU A 130 3.85 7.53 -10.56
CA GLU A 130 3.92 7.89 -11.98
C GLU A 130 4.36 6.70 -12.85
N LYS A 131 5.29 5.86 -12.34
CA LYS A 131 5.84 4.71 -13.07
C LYS A 131 4.96 3.46 -13.02
N SER A 132 4.24 3.25 -11.90
CA SER A 132 3.48 2.01 -11.66
C SER A 132 2.17 1.91 -12.44
N LYS A 133 1.69 3.03 -13.00
CA LYS A 133 0.37 3.13 -13.67
C LYS A 133 -0.80 2.76 -12.75
N PHE A 134 -0.58 2.77 -11.43
CA PHE A 134 -1.65 2.60 -10.46
C PHE A 134 -2.48 3.87 -10.42
N GLU A 135 -3.78 3.72 -10.18
CA GLU A 135 -4.66 4.87 -10.01
C GLU A 135 -4.45 5.42 -8.61
N LEU A 136 -3.97 6.67 -8.53
CA LEU A 136 -3.77 7.36 -7.27
C LEU A 136 -5.10 7.70 -6.60
N VAL A 137 -5.19 7.47 -5.30
CA VAL A 137 -6.37 7.78 -4.50
C VAL A 137 -6.00 8.59 -3.27
N GLY A 138 -6.78 9.64 -3.02
CA GLY A 138 -6.57 10.56 -1.90
C GLY A 138 -5.29 11.40 -2.02
N ASP A 139 -5.15 12.33 -1.08
CA ASP A 139 -3.93 13.12 -0.94
C ASP A 139 -2.90 12.36 -0.09
N PRO A 140 -1.60 12.42 -0.44
CA PRO A 140 -0.58 11.79 0.36
C PRO A 140 -0.43 12.46 1.73
N VAL A 141 -0.13 11.65 2.74
CA VAL A 141 0.05 12.14 4.12
C VAL A 141 1.54 12.31 4.42
N GLU A 142 1.93 13.50 4.86
CA GLU A 142 3.29 13.79 5.32
C GLU A 142 3.29 14.18 6.80
N MET A 143 4.03 13.42 7.61
CA MET A 143 4.16 13.67 9.03
C MET A 143 5.57 14.12 9.40
N LYS A 144 5.66 15.29 10.02
CA LYS A 144 6.92 15.82 10.55
C LYS A 144 7.08 15.40 12.01
N GLN A 145 8.16 14.67 12.28
CA GLN A 145 8.55 14.14 13.59
C GLN A 145 7.55 13.12 14.14
N ALA A 146 6.49 13.59 14.79
CA ALA A 146 5.54 12.77 15.53
C ALA A 146 4.10 12.98 15.05
N MET A 147 3.22 12.06 15.44
CA MET A 147 1.81 12.09 15.07
C MET A 147 1.11 13.30 15.69
N THR A 148 0.27 13.96 14.90
CA THR A 148 -0.57 15.09 15.32
C THR A 148 -2.02 14.83 14.92
N GLU A 149 -2.96 15.58 15.50
CA GLU A 149 -4.38 15.53 15.11
C GLU A 149 -4.58 15.76 13.60
N LEU A 150 -3.80 16.67 13.02
CA LEU A 150 -3.84 16.92 11.57
C LEU A 150 -3.45 15.66 10.78
N ASN A 151 -2.34 15.02 11.16
CA ASN A 151 -1.87 13.81 10.49
C ASN A 151 -2.84 12.63 10.68
N TYR A 152 -3.53 12.59 11.82
CA TYR A 152 -4.58 11.61 12.08
C TYR A 152 -5.76 11.79 11.12
N VAL A 153 -6.31 13.01 11.03
CA VAL A 153 -7.40 13.33 10.10
C VAL A 153 -6.98 13.10 8.64
N GLN A 154 -5.75 13.44 8.27
CA GLN A 154 -5.23 13.16 6.92
C GLN A 154 -5.14 11.65 6.63
N SER A 155 -4.72 10.85 7.62
CA SER A 155 -4.67 9.39 7.53
C SER A 155 -6.07 8.80 7.34
N GLU A 156 -7.06 9.31 8.07
CA GLU A 156 -8.47 8.91 7.91
C GLU A 156 -9.01 9.29 6.51
N ASN A 157 -8.68 10.49 6.03
CA ASN A 157 -9.11 10.94 4.70
C ASN A 157 -8.52 10.06 3.58
N LEU A 158 -7.25 9.67 3.70
CA LEU A 158 -6.61 8.74 2.76
C LEU A 158 -7.32 7.37 2.77
N ALA A 159 -7.62 6.85 3.96
CA ALA A 159 -8.36 5.59 4.12
C ALA A 159 -9.77 5.66 3.51
N ARG A 160 -10.51 6.74 3.75
CA ARG A 160 -11.85 6.98 3.17
C ARG A 160 -11.79 7.05 1.64
N ALA A 161 -10.84 7.78 1.08
CA ALA A 161 -10.65 7.87 -0.37
C ALA A 161 -10.39 6.48 -1.01
N MET A 162 -9.53 5.67 -0.39
CA MET A 162 -9.27 4.29 -0.81
C MET A 162 -10.55 3.42 -0.73
N SER A 163 -11.27 3.49 0.40
CA SER A 163 -12.53 2.78 0.60
C SER A 163 -13.56 3.15 -0.46
N ASP A 164 -13.78 4.44 -0.69
CA ASP A 164 -14.78 4.93 -1.63
C ASP A 164 -14.45 4.51 -3.05
N ARG A 165 -13.17 4.50 -3.41
CA ARG A 165 -12.73 4.03 -4.74
C ARG A 165 -12.97 2.53 -4.91
N LEU A 166 -12.67 1.72 -3.89
CA LEU A 166 -12.94 0.27 -3.90
C LEU A 166 -14.44 -0.02 -3.99
N LYS A 167 -15.28 0.72 -3.27
CA LYS A 167 -16.73 0.55 -3.26
C LYS A 167 -17.38 0.88 -4.61
N LYS A 168 -16.76 1.75 -5.43
CA LYS A 168 -17.23 2.05 -6.79
C LYS A 168 -17.06 0.90 -7.78
N ASP A 169 -16.22 -0.07 -7.46
CA ASP A 169 -15.98 -1.28 -8.27
C ASP A 169 -16.95 -2.42 -7.94
N ARG A 170 -17.83 -2.24 -6.96
CA ARG A 170 -18.86 -3.21 -6.54
C ARG A 170 -20.06 -3.24 -7.48
#